data_AF-A0A965YA34-F1
#
_entry.id   AF-A0A965YA34-F1
#
_cell.length_a   1.000
_cell.length_b   1.000
_cell.length_c   1.000
_cell.angle_alpha   90.00
_cell.angle_beta   90.00
_cell.angle_gamma   90.00
#
_symmetry.space_group_name_H-M   'P 1'
#
loop_
_entity.id
_entity.type
_entity.pdbx_description
1 polymer ?
#
loop_
_entity_poly.entity_id
_entity_poly.type
_entity_poly.pdbx_seq_one_letter_code
_entity_poly.pdbx_strand_id
1 'polypeptide(L)'
;MLAYFIYFIFYTDSGNKYKLENNSLKNLTEEEIVENAIINIKIFLNSSPYLLKLLDICNEFDKYKLIFFILNLLKLDNEANKKTNYESLIADATHCYFARVCDYFITNDIGCKIKSQVAYRILWHARTQVIDIKQASKLFTSKSQ
;
A
#
# COMPACT_ATOMS: atom_id res chain seq x y z
N MET A 1 5.24 2.67 -18.21
CA MET A 1 6.66 2.52 -18.53
C MET A 1 7.53 2.46 -17.27
N LEU A 2 7.41 3.43 -16.34
CA LEU A 2 8.22 3.43 -15.11
C LEU A 2 7.94 2.25 -14.16
N ALA A 3 6.67 1.90 -13.93
CA ALA A 3 6.31 0.72 -13.13
C ALA A 3 6.79 -0.61 -13.76
N TYR A 4 6.91 -0.68 -15.08
CA TYR A 4 7.54 -1.80 -15.79
C TYR A 4 9.06 -1.82 -15.60
N PHE A 5 9.70 -0.66 -15.58
CA PHE A 5 11.14 -0.53 -15.33
C PHE A 5 11.48 -0.88 -13.87
N ILE A 6 10.63 -0.47 -12.93
CA ILE A 6 10.70 -0.83 -11.51
C ILE A 6 10.45 -2.33 -11.33
N TYR A 7 9.42 -2.89 -11.97
CA TYR A 7 9.18 -4.33 -12.01
C TYR A 7 10.41 -5.08 -12.54
N PHE A 8 11.00 -4.60 -13.64
CA PHE A 8 12.19 -5.19 -14.26
C PHE A 8 13.40 -5.14 -13.33
N ILE A 9 13.73 -3.98 -12.74
CA ILE A 9 14.83 -3.83 -11.76
C ILE A 9 14.67 -4.83 -10.61
N PHE A 10 13.46 -4.97 -10.05
CA PHE A 10 13.24 -5.86 -8.91
C PHE A 10 13.19 -7.35 -9.27
N TYR A 11 12.67 -7.68 -10.46
CA TYR A 11 12.66 -9.06 -10.96
C TYR A 11 14.08 -9.55 -11.25
N THR A 12 15.02 -8.65 -11.59
CA THR A 12 16.42 -8.99 -11.85
C THR A 12 17.32 -8.96 -10.61
N ASP A 13 17.01 -8.17 -9.57
CA ASP A 13 17.97 -7.88 -8.49
C ASP A 13 17.60 -8.42 -7.09
N SER A 14 16.37 -8.90 -6.83
CA SER A 14 15.92 -9.02 -5.43
C SER A 14 15.03 -10.20 -5.02
N GLY A 15 14.95 -11.29 -5.78
CA GLY A 15 14.10 -12.43 -5.42
C GLY A 15 14.39 -13.10 -4.05
N ASN A 16 15.60 -12.93 -3.50
CA ASN A 16 16.02 -13.61 -2.26
C ASN A 16 16.55 -12.69 -1.14
N LYS A 17 16.82 -11.40 -1.38
CA LYS A 17 17.53 -10.56 -0.39
C LYS A 17 16.62 -9.87 0.64
N TYR A 18 15.31 -9.79 0.37
CA TYR A 18 14.34 -9.08 1.23
C TYR A 18 13.17 -9.97 1.68
N LYS A 19 13.32 -11.30 1.69
CA LYS A 19 12.37 -12.18 2.37
C LYS A 19 12.44 -11.92 3.87
N LEU A 20 11.60 -11.03 4.37
CA LEU A 20 11.31 -10.93 5.80
C LEU A 20 10.53 -12.17 6.20
N GLU A 21 11.02 -12.91 7.20
CA GLU A 21 10.37 -14.10 7.74
C GLU A 21 9.05 -13.71 8.44
N ASN A 22 7.94 -13.86 7.72
CA ASN A 22 6.58 -13.51 8.15
C ASN A 22 5.96 -14.57 9.08
N ASN A 23 6.59 -14.86 10.23
CA ASN A 23 6.00 -15.70 11.27
C ASN A 23 5.33 -14.91 12.42
N SER A 24 5.39 -13.58 12.43
CA SER A 24 4.87 -12.74 13.54
C SER A 24 3.52 -12.04 13.31
N LEU A 25 2.96 -12.06 12.09
CA LEU A 25 1.77 -11.26 11.74
C LEU A 25 0.42 -11.84 12.21
N LYS A 26 0.36 -13.08 12.70
CA LYS A 26 -0.93 -13.78 12.95
C LYS A 26 -1.79 -13.21 14.09
N ASN A 27 -1.24 -12.35 14.94
CA ASN A 27 -1.94 -11.78 16.12
C ASN A 27 -1.94 -10.25 16.17
N LEU A 28 -1.55 -9.57 15.08
CA LEU A 28 -1.49 -8.11 15.05
C LEU A 28 -2.83 -7.48 14.65
N THR A 29 -3.14 -6.35 15.26
CA THR A 29 -4.22 -5.47 14.85
C THR A 29 -3.93 -4.87 13.47
N GLU A 30 -4.99 -4.41 12.77
CA GLU A 30 -4.85 -3.75 11.45
C GLU A 30 -3.88 -2.55 11.51
N GLU A 31 -3.96 -1.77 12.59
CA GLU A 31 -3.10 -0.61 12.82
C GLU A 31 -1.63 -1.01 12.97
N GLU A 32 -1.34 -2.08 13.73
CA GLU A 32 0.02 -2.60 13.86
C GLU A 32 0.57 -3.12 12.54
N ILE A 33 -0.27 -3.73 11.69
CA ILE A 33 0.14 -4.17 10.35
C ILE A 33 0.52 -2.96 9.49
N VAL A 34 -0.30 -1.89 9.51
CA VAL A 34 -0.04 -0.66 8.76
C VAL A 34 1.24 0.03 9.23
N GLU A 35 1.45 0.17 10.53
CA GLU A 35 2.66 0.80 11.08
C GLU A 35 3.93 -0.01 10.75
N ASN A 36 3.87 -1.34 10.90
CA ASN A 36 4.96 -2.21 10.49
C ASN A 36 5.25 -2.09 8.99
N ALA A 37 4.22 -2.03 8.15
CA ALA A 37 4.38 -1.88 6.71
C ALA A 37 5.04 -0.53 6.36
N ILE A 38 4.64 0.57 7.01
CA ILE A 38 5.26 1.89 6.83
C ILE A 38 6.73 1.87 7.21
N ILE A 39 7.08 1.28 8.36
CA ILE A 39 8.48 1.16 8.82
C ILE A 39 9.31 0.39 7.80
N ASN A 40 8.82 -0.78 7.36
CA ASN A 40 9.54 -1.61 6.40
C ASN A 40 9.70 -0.92 5.03
N ILE A 41 8.69 -0.20 4.55
CA ILE A 41 8.80 0.59 3.32
C ILE A 41 9.85 1.70 3.47
N LYS A 42 9.85 2.43 4.58
CA LYS A 42 10.85 3.48 4.83
C LYS A 42 12.27 2.91 4.85
N ILE A 43 12.48 1.78 5.53
CA ILE A 43 13.77 1.07 5.54
C ILE A 43 14.16 0.67 4.12
N PHE A 44 13.22 0.09 3.37
CA PHE A 44 13.45 -0.37 2.01
C PHE A 44 13.83 0.77 1.05
N LEU A 45 13.08 1.88 1.08
CA LEU A 45 13.37 3.06 0.28
C LEU A 45 14.74 3.66 0.64
N ASN A 46 15.04 3.79 1.93
CA ASN A 46 16.33 4.32 2.40
C ASN A 46 17.53 3.42 2.06
N SER A 47 17.29 2.13 1.85
CA SER A 47 18.34 1.18 1.46
C SER A 47 18.74 1.31 -0.02
N SER A 48 18.00 2.06 -0.83
CA SER A 48 18.31 2.25 -2.26
C SER A 48 18.23 3.73 -2.66
N PRO A 49 19.39 4.40 -2.82
CA PRO A 49 19.45 5.79 -3.29
C PRO A 49 18.75 6.01 -4.64
N TYR A 50 18.71 4.99 -5.49
CA TYR A 50 18.02 5.04 -6.78
C TYR A 50 16.50 5.08 -6.62
N LEU A 51 15.92 4.37 -5.66
CA LEU A 51 14.48 4.40 -5.40
C LEU A 51 14.03 5.74 -4.82
N LEU A 52 14.83 6.32 -3.92
CA LEU A 52 14.60 7.67 -3.41
C LEU A 52 14.60 8.69 -4.55
N LYS A 53 15.61 8.65 -5.42
CA LYS A 53 15.69 9.54 -6.58
C LYS A 53 14.53 9.32 -7.56
N LEU A 54 14.07 8.08 -7.73
CA LEU A 54 12.89 7.76 -8.53
C LEU A 54 11.64 8.41 -7.95
N LEU A 55 11.43 8.34 -6.63
CA LEU A 55 10.31 9.00 -5.96
C LEU A 55 10.30 10.50 -6.21
N ASP A 56 11.47 11.16 -6.17
CA ASP A 56 11.56 12.62 -6.37
C ASP A 56 11.14 13.09 -7.77
N ILE A 57 11.36 12.25 -8.81
CA ILE A 57 11.03 12.60 -10.21
C ILE A 57 9.65 12.10 -10.66
N CYS A 58 9.02 11.23 -9.89
CA CYS A 58 7.70 10.69 -10.21
C CYS A 58 6.59 11.70 -9.95
N ASN A 59 5.54 11.66 -10.76
CA ASN A 59 4.26 12.28 -10.38
C ASN A 59 3.61 11.51 -9.21
N GLU A 60 2.65 12.15 -8.54
CA GLU A 60 1.97 11.59 -7.37
C GLU A 60 1.33 10.21 -7.62
N PHE A 61 0.80 9.97 -8.82
CA PHE A 61 0.18 8.70 -9.14
C PHE A 61 1.22 7.58 -9.34
N ASP A 62 2.36 7.89 -9.95
CA ASP A 62 3.48 6.96 -10.09
C ASP A 62 4.09 6.61 -8.73
N LYS A 63 4.24 7.59 -7.82
CA LYS A 63 4.63 7.33 -6.42
C LYS A 63 3.65 6.40 -5.72
N TYR A 64 2.35 6.62 -5.90
CA TYR A 64 1.31 5.78 -5.29
C TYR A 64 1.37 4.33 -5.77
N LYS A 65 1.49 4.12 -7.09
CA LYS A 65 1.65 2.79 -7.68
C LYS A 65 2.92 2.10 -7.19
N LEU A 66 4.01 2.83 -7.02
CA LEU A 66 5.25 2.30 -6.49
C LEU A 66 5.07 1.75 -5.06
N ILE A 67 4.35 2.46 -4.19
CA ILE A 67 4.07 1.96 -2.83
C ILE A 67 3.23 0.69 -2.88
N PHE A 68 2.18 0.63 -3.71
CA PHE A 68 1.36 -0.57 -3.91
C PHE A 68 2.22 -1.76 -4.38
N PHE A 69 3.14 -1.51 -5.29
CA PHE A 69 4.06 -2.52 -5.80
C PHE A 69 5.02 -3.03 -4.71
N ILE A 70 5.63 -2.12 -3.94
CA ILE A 70 6.56 -2.47 -2.86
C ILE A 70 5.84 -3.29 -1.78
N LEU A 71 4.63 -2.90 -1.39
CA LEU A 71 3.84 -3.65 -0.41
C LEU A 71 3.59 -5.08 -0.84
N ASN A 72 3.23 -5.27 -2.11
CA ASN A 72 2.98 -6.60 -2.64
C ASN A 72 4.28 -7.41 -2.79
N LEU A 73 5.37 -6.78 -3.25
CA LEU A 73 6.70 -7.38 -3.38
C LEU A 73 7.23 -7.88 -2.02
N LEU A 74 7.07 -7.06 -0.97
CA LEU A 74 7.49 -7.37 0.40
C LEU A 74 6.46 -8.22 1.16
N LYS A 75 5.31 -8.53 0.55
CA LYS A 75 4.20 -9.28 1.18
C LYS A 75 3.73 -8.65 2.50
N LEU A 76 3.67 -7.33 2.53
CA LEU A 76 3.23 -6.52 3.69
C LEU A 76 1.74 -6.17 3.62
N ASP A 77 1.06 -6.58 2.55
CA ASP A 77 -0.37 -6.34 2.30
C ASP A 77 -1.29 -7.42 2.88
N ASN A 78 -0.75 -8.35 3.66
CA ASN A 78 -1.47 -9.51 4.21
C ASN A 78 -2.07 -10.44 3.13
N GLU A 79 -1.61 -10.36 1.87
CA GLU A 79 -2.04 -11.21 0.75
C GLU A 79 -0.97 -12.25 0.34
N ALA A 80 -0.21 -12.78 1.32
CA ALA A 80 1.03 -13.53 1.09
C ALA A 80 0.98 -14.73 0.09
N ASN A 81 -0.22 -15.24 -0.21
CA ASN A 81 -0.49 -16.38 -1.08
C ASN A 81 -1.13 -16.03 -2.43
N LYS A 82 -1.44 -14.76 -2.70
CA LYS A 82 -2.09 -14.33 -3.94
C LYS A 82 -1.02 -14.12 -5.02
N LYS A 83 -1.19 -14.75 -6.18
CA LYS A 83 -0.32 -14.49 -7.34
C LYS A 83 -0.50 -13.03 -7.77
N THR A 84 0.59 -12.29 -7.80
CA THR A 84 0.58 -10.89 -8.25
C THR A 84 0.28 -10.81 -9.74
N ASN A 85 -0.88 -10.25 -10.09
CA ASN A 85 -1.16 -9.80 -11.45
C ASN A 85 -0.93 -8.29 -11.52
N TYR A 86 -0.03 -7.86 -12.41
CA TYR A 86 0.31 -6.44 -12.59
C TYR A 86 -0.91 -5.61 -13.00
N GLU A 87 -1.74 -6.10 -13.93
CA GLU A 87 -2.93 -5.37 -14.38
C GLU A 87 -3.92 -5.15 -13.25
N SER A 88 -4.15 -6.19 -12.44
CA SER A 88 -5.01 -6.10 -11.25
C SER A 88 -4.43 -5.12 -10.23
N LEU A 89 -3.11 -5.13 -10.00
CA LEU A 89 -2.46 -4.19 -9.10
C LEU A 89 -2.62 -2.74 -9.57
N ILE A 90 -2.49 -2.49 -10.87
CA ILE A 90 -2.68 -1.15 -11.44
C ILE A 90 -4.14 -0.73 -11.33
N ALA A 91 -5.10 -1.62 -11.59
CA ALA A 91 -6.51 -1.33 -11.40
C ALA A 91 -6.80 -0.96 -9.94
N ASP A 92 -6.39 -1.78 -8.98
CA ASP A 92 -6.55 -1.50 -7.55
C ASP A 92 -5.90 -0.15 -7.19
N ALA A 93 -4.65 0.07 -7.57
CA ALA A 93 -3.95 1.32 -7.30
C ALA A 93 -4.66 2.54 -7.93
N THR A 94 -5.29 2.39 -9.10
CA THR A 94 -6.02 3.48 -9.75
C THR A 94 -7.27 3.85 -8.96
N HIS A 95 -8.08 2.85 -8.60
CA HIS A 95 -9.30 3.07 -7.83
C HIS A 95 -8.99 3.66 -6.44
N CYS A 96 -8.04 3.05 -5.74
CA CYS A 96 -7.65 3.48 -4.41
C CYS A 96 -6.93 4.87 -4.49
N TYR A 97 -6.25 5.24 -5.60
CA TYR A 97 -5.69 6.59 -5.78
C TYR A 97 -6.77 7.67 -5.91
N PHE A 98 -7.79 7.47 -6.74
CA PHE A 98 -8.82 8.50 -6.93
C PHE A 98 -9.68 8.71 -5.69
N ALA A 99 -9.81 7.70 -4.82
CA ALA A 99 -10.51 7.86 -3.54
C ALA A 99 -9.78 8.80 -2.55
N ARG A 100 -8.50 9.13 -2.78
CA ARG A 100 -7.69 9.98 -1.88
C ARG A 100 -8.16 11.43 -1.74
N VAL A 101 -9.05 11.89 -2.63
CA VAL A 101 -9.60 13.25 -2.57
C VAL A 101 -10.92 13.29 -1.79
N CYS A 102 -11.44 12.13 -1.39
CA CYS A 102 -12.63 12.00 -0.56
C CYS A 102 -12.26 12.04 0.93
N ASP A 103 -13.25 12.29 1.79
CA ASP A 103 -13.08 12.15 3.24
C ASP A 103 -12.91 10.69 3.67
N TYR A 104 -13.66 9.80 3.00
CA TYR A 104 -13.69 8.37 3.30
C TYR A 104 -13.47 7.54 2.03
N PHE A 105 -12.65 6.51 2.15
CA PHE A 105 -12.56 5.42 1.21
C PHE A 105 -13.08 4.14 1.86
N ILE A 106 -14.22 3.63 1.38
CA ILE A 106 -14.94 2.52 2.00
C ILE A 106 -14.62 1.24 1.23
N THR A 107 -14.05 0.24 1.90
CA THR A 107 -13.76 -1.07 1.31
C THR A 107 -13.75 -2.19 2.36
N ASN A 108 -14.25 -3.37 1.98
CA ASN A 108 -14.11 -4.60 2.77
C ASN A 108 -12.93 -5.46 2.31
N ASP A 109 -12.23 -5.06 1.25
CA ASP A 109 -11.02 -5.72 0.78
C ASP A 109 -9.85 -5.34 1.71
N ILE A 110 -9.40 -6.28 2.53
CA ILE A 110 -8.31 -6.09 3.50
C ILE A 110 -7.01 -5.68 2.81
N GLY A 111 -6.73 -6.23 1.63
CA GLY A 111 -5.52 -5.94 0.85
C GLY A 111 -5.50 -4.50 0.35
N CYS A 112 -6.54 -4.03 -0.36
CA CYS A 112 -6.58 -2.61 -0.75
C CYS A 112 -6.74 -1.70 0.49
N LYS A 113 -7.40 -2.14 1.57
CA LYS A 113 -7.50 -1.35 2.82
C LYS A 113 -6.12 -1.03 3.39
N ILE A 114 -5.29 -2.05 3.65
CA ILE A 114 -3.92 -1.89 4.18
C ILE A 114 -3.08 -1.07 3.20
N LYS A 115 -3.09 -1.42 1.90
CA LYS A 115 -2.29 -0.69 0.89
C LYS A 115 -2.64 0.79 0.83
N SER A 116 -3.93 1.12 0.89
CA SER A 116 -4.40 2.50 0.85
C SER A 116 -4.05 3.26 2.12
N GLN A 117 -4.24 2.67 3.29
CA GLN A 117 -3.87 3.29 4.57
C GLN A 117 -2.38 3.63 4.60
N VAL A 118 -1.52 2.67 4.23
CA VAL A 118 -0.08 2.87 4.15
C VAL A 118 0.28 3.98 3.15
N ALA A 119 -0.23 3.90 1.92
CA ALA A 119 0.10 4.87 0.88
C ALA A 119 -0.39 6.28 1.21
N TYR A 120 -1.58 6.42 1.78
CA TYR A 120 -2.12 7.71 2.21
C TYR A 120 -1.35 8.33 3.37
N ARG A 121 -0.89 7.51 4.32
CA ARG A 121 -0.05 7.97 5.44
C ARG A 121 1.33 8.43 4.96
N ILE A 122 1.93 7.71 4.02
CA ILE A 122 3.26 8.02 3.48
C ILE A 122 3.23 9.27 2.59
N LEU A 123 2.26 9.38 1.68
CA LEU A 123 2.26 10.44 0.65
C LEU A 123 1.48 11.69 1.04
N TRP A 124 0.40 11.54 1.81
CA TRP A 124 -0.58 12.63 2.01
C TRP A 124 -1.02 12.81 3.46
N HIS A 125 -0.24 12.30 4.42
CA HIS A 125 -0.49 12.45 5.86
C HIS A 125 -1.93 12.07 6.28
N ALA A 126 -2.48 11.01 5.68
CA ALA A 126 -3.76 10.39 6.05
C ALA A 126 -5.00 11.30 5.97
N ARG A 127 -5.08 12.20 4.97
CA ARG A 127 -6.28 13.03 4.75
C ARG A 127 -7.57 12.22 4.57
N THR A 128 -7.50 11.10 3.83
CA THR A 128 -8.64 10.21 3.61
C THR A 128 -8.62 9.06 4.61
N GLN A 129 -9.75 8.83 5.26
CA GLN A 129 -9.92 7.69 6.17
C GLN A 129 -10.35 6.46 5.38
N VAL A 130 -9.62 5.36 5.54
CA VAL A 130 -9.98 4.08 4.92
C VAL A 130 -10.73 3.22 5.94
N ILE A 131 -11.98 2.91 5.64
CA ILE A 131 -12.89 2.24 6.58
C ILE A 131 -13.62 1.07 5.91
N ASP A 132 -14.08 0.12 6.71
CA ASP A 132 -14.96 -0.95 6.24
C ASP A 132 -16.45 -0.54 6.26
N ILE A 133 -17.30 -1.38 5.66
CA ILE A 133 -18.72 -1.07 5.57
C ILE A 133 -19.41 -0.99 6.94
N LYS A 134 -18.96 -1.76 7.93
CA LYS A 134 -19.55 -1.74 9.28
C LYS A 134 -19.22 -0.44 10.00
N GLN A 135 -18.00 0.04 9.85
CA GLN A 135 -17.55 1.34 10.35
C GLN A 135 -18.35 2.46 9.67
N ALA A 136 -18.51 2.41 8.35
CA ALA A 136 -19.31 3.36 7.59
C ALA A 136 -20.77 3.39 8.07
N SER A 137 -21.42 2.24 8.24
CA SER A 137 -22.80 2.18 8.73
C SER A 137 -22.97 2.86 10.09
N LYS A 138 -22.04 2.66 11.03
CA LYS A 138 -22.07 3.31 12.36
C LYS A 138 -21.87 4.83 12.27
N LEU A 139 -21.00 5.28 11.38
CA LEU A 139 -20.72 6.71 11.15
C LEU A 139 -21.93 7.43 10.58
N PHE A 140 -22.65 6.80 9.65
CA PHE A 140 -23.78 7.45 8.97
C PHE A 140 -25.09 7.37 9.75
N THR A 141 -25.29 6.36 10.60
CA THR A 141 -26.47 6.30 11.48
C THR A 141 -26.35 7.19 12.71
N SER A 142 -25.14 7.41 13.23
CA SER A 142 -24.91 8.29 14.38
C SER A 142 -25.02 9.79 14.04
N LYS A 143 -24.88 10.16 12.76
CA LYS A 143 -25.04 11.54 12.28
C LYS A 143 -26.48 11.91 11.87
N SER A 144 -27.39 10.94 11.86
CA SER A 144 -28.81 11.14 11.51
C SER A 144 -29.73 11.32 12.72
N GLN A 145 -29.16 11.46 13.92
CA GLN A 145 -29.85 11.84 15.17
C GLN A 145 -29.39 13.22 15.59
#